data_AF-A0A8I2G7K5-F1
#
_entry.id   AF-A0A8I2G7K5-F1
#
_cell.length_a   1.000
_cell.length_b   1.000
_cell.length_c   1.000
_cell.angle_alpha   90.00
_cell.angle_beta   90.00
_cell.angle_gamma   90.00
#
_symmetry.space_group_name_H-M   'P 1'
#
loop_
_entity.id
_entity.type
_entity.pdbx_description
1 polymer ?
#
loop_
_entity_poly.entity_id
_entity_poly.type
_entity_poly.pdbx_seq_one_letter_code
_entity_poly.pdbx_strand_id
1 'polypeptide(L)'
;QRITVDDSWKFRKGEGGIIAADVNDDGKRDFVITKVGHVAAYDNSGKNIWIKQIDIQVSTNSENNGLPGWLGAGVQASDVDADLRTEVLFLTKKNTLHIIDGATGATEKVILLKHPEGTKRWEHLVITNFRGKGDRDLLLQTTNADGYRMGRYLAAYAIEDLMGKENFEPLWARDDFIPCAHNGA
;
A
#
# COMPACT_ATOMS: atom_id res chain seq x y z
N GLN A 1 23.50 0.84 18.86
CA GLN A 1 23.58 -0.57 18.41
C GLN A 1 23.45 -0.55 16.90
N ARG A 2 24.42 -1.06 16.15
CA ARG A 2 24.40 -1.03 14.67
C ARG A 2 23.38 -2.08 14.22
N ILE A 3 22.44 -1.73 13.35
CA ILE A 3 21.55 -2.72 12.72
C ILE A 3 22.43 -3.61 11.85
N THR A 4 22.80 -4.78 12.35
CA THR A 4 23.40 -5.85 11.54
C THR A 4 22.28 -6.48 10.76
N VAL A 5 22.16 -6.05 9.52
CA VAL A 5 21.32 -6.71 8.54
C VAL A 5 22.00 -8.05 8.21
N ASP A 6 21.39 -9.17 8.57
CA ASP A 6 21.91 -10.48 8.18
C ASP A 6 21.81 -10.64 6.65
N ASP A 7 22.73 -11.41 6.05
CA ASP A 7 22.84 -11.65 4.60
C ASP A 7 21.56 -12.21 3.93
N SER A 8 20.53 -12.54 4.70
CA SER A 8 19.15 -12.81 4.26
C SER A 8 18.42 -11.59 3.69
N TRP A 9 18.95 -10.37 3.87
CA TRP A 9 18.44 -9.12 3.31
C TRP A 9 19.23 -8.66 2.07
N LYS A 10 19.37 -9.54 1.08
CA LYS A 10 19.80 -9.09 -0.26
C LYS A 10 18.67 -8.26 -0.89
N PHE A 11 18.81 -6.94 -0.89
CA PHE A 11 17.94 -6.07 -1.66
C PHE A 11 18.09 -6.42 -3.14
N ARG A 12 17.01 -6.89 -3.78
CA ARG A 12 16.90 -6.66 -5.23
C ARG A 12 16.85 -5.15 -5.40
N LYS A 13 17.81 -4.62 -6.15
CA LYS A 13 18.01 -3.17 -6.28
C LYS A 13 16.65 -2.53 -6.60
N GLY A 14 16.20 -1.62 -5.75
CA GLY A 14 15.12 -0.68 -6.02
C GLY A 14 13.66 -1.13 -5.89
N GLU A 15 13.38 -2.32 -5.33
CA GLU A 15 11.99 -2.76 -5.03
C GLU A 15 11.64 -2.52 -3.56
N GLY A 16 10.60 -1.73 -3.32
CA GLY A 16 10.16 -1.34 -1.97
C GLY A 16 10.80 -0.03 -1.50
N GLY A 17 10.47 0.38 -0.28
CA GLY A 17 10.88 1.68 0.22
C GLY A 17 10.61 1.83 1.71
N ILE A 18 10.51 3.09 2.14
CA ILE A 18 10.26 3.45 3.53
C ILE A 18 9.26 4.61 3.58
N ILE A 19 8.34 4.56 4.52
CA ILE A 19 7.53 5.71 4.93
C ILE A 19 7.75 5.99 6.42
N ALA A 20 7.45 7.22 6.84
CA ALA A 20 7.43 7.59 8.24
C ALA A 20 6.00 7.89 8.68
N ALA A 21 5.52 7.21 9.71
CA ALA A 21 4.17 7.34 10.26
C ALA A 21 4.22 7.02 11.76
N ASP A 22 3.33 7.58 12.56
CA ASP A 22 3.24 7.26 13.99
C ASP A 22 2.39 5.99 14.11
N VAL A 23 2.99 4.80 14.05
CA VAL A 23 2.21 3.56 13.91
C VAL A 23 1.85 2.93 15.24
N ASN A 24 2.46 3.40 16.33
CA ASN A 24 2.18 2.95 17.70
C ASN A 24 1.49 4.03 18.56
N ASP A 25 1.11 5.15 17.95
CA ASP A 25 0.38 6.27 18.53
C ASP A 25 1.08 6.89 19.77
N ASP A 26 2.42 6.86 19.79
CA ASP A 26 3.24 7.44 20.88
C ASP A 26 3.59 8.92 20.66
N GLY A 27 3.11 9.51 19.56
CA GLY A 27 3.36 10.89 19.15
C GLY A 27 4.66 11.09 18.37
N LYS A 28 5.42 10.04 18.09
CA LYS A 28 6.65 10.09 17.27
C LYS A 28 6.48 9.31 15.98
N ARG A 29 7.19 9.74 14.94
CA ARG A 29 7.16 9.02 13.65
C ARG A 29 8.08 7.82 13.72
N ASP A 30 7.49 6.65 13.48
CA ASP A 30 8.13 5.37 13.28
C ASP A 30 8.43 5.14 11.79
N PHE A 31 9.02 4.00 11.47
CA PHE A 31 9.39 3.61 10.12
C PHE A 31 8.65 2.36 9.67
N VAL A 32 7.88 2.45 8.58
CA VAL A 32 7.35 1.28 7.87
C VAL A 32 8.21 1.03 6.64
N ILE A 33 8.84 -0.14 6.61
CA ILE A 33 9.80 -0.54 5.58
C ILE A 33 9.22 -1.69 4.78
N THR A 34 9.31 -1.58 3.46
CA THR A 34 8.87 -2.62 2.53
C THR A 34 10.02 -3.10 1.66
N LYS A 35 9.99 -4.40 1.37
CA LYS A 35 10.80 -5.03 0.34
C LYS A 35 10.02 -6.21 -0.23
N VAL A 36 10.52 -6.80 -1.30
CA VAL A 36 9.93 -8.04 -1.82
C VAL A 36 9.80 -9.09 -0.70
N GLY A 37 8.57 -9.56 -0.51
CA GLY A 37 8.25 -10.60 0.46
C GLY A 37 8.13 -10.13 1.91
N HIS A 38 8.32 -8.85 2.24
CA HIS A 38 8.29 -8.37 3.62
C HIS A 38 7.70 -6.96 3.77
N VAL A 39 6.97 -6.77 4.87
CA VAL A 39 6.60 -5.47 5.43
C VAL A 39 7.00 -5.49 6.90
N ALA A 40 7.60 -4.41 7.39
CA ALA A 40 8.05 -4.32 8.78
C ALA A 40 7.84 -2.92 9.34
N ALA A 41 7.59 -2.83 10.64
CA ALA A 41 7.60 -1.58 11.38
C ALA A 41 8.73 -1.57 12.41
N TYR A 42 9.39 -0.43 12.52
CA TYR A 42 10.40 -0.13 13.52
C TYR A 42 10.07 1.20 14.18
N ASP A 43 10.24 1.29 15.49
CA ASP A 43 10.00 2.54 16.18
C ASP A 43 11.02 3.62 15.77
N ASN A 44 10.78 4.86 16.20
CA ASN A 44 11.66 5.99 15.92
C ASN A 44 13.11 5.82 16.43
N SER A 45 13.39 4.82 17.27
CA SER A 45 14.74 4.46 17.76
C SER A 45 15.40 3.35 16.93
N GLY A 46 14.67 2.74 16.00
CA GLY A 46 15.09 1.60 15.19
C GLY A 46 14.84 0.24 15.86
N LYS A 47 14.11 0.19 16.97
CA LYS A 47 13.70 -1.08 17.59
C LYS A 47 12.56 -1.68 16.79
N ASN A 48 12.60 -2.98 16.56
CA ASN A 48 11.52 -3.65 15.84
C ASN A 48 10.21 -3.61 16.64
N ILE A 49 9.12 -3.23 15.96
CA ILE A 49 7.76 -3.36 16.46
C ILE A 49 7.20 -4.71 15.98
N TRP A 50 7.21 -4.93 14.65
CA TRP A 50 6.82 -6.21 14.03
C TRP A 50 7.46 -6.40 12.65
N ILE A 51 7.45 -7.65 12.16
CA ILE A 51 7.87 -8.04 10.80
C ILE A 51 6.89 -9.07 10.25
N LYS A 52 6.43 -8.87 9.01
CA LYS A 52 5.49 -9.76 8.33
C LYS A 52 6.07 -10.24 7.01
N GLN A 53 6.16 -11.55 6.84
CA GLN A 53 6.50 -12.17 5.56
C GLN A 53 5.25 -12.27 4.68
N ILE A 54 5.20 -11.51 3.60
CA ILE A 54 4.04 -11.40 2.72
C ILE A 54 4.44 -10.92 1.32
N ASP A 55 3.80 -11.44 0.27
CA ASP A 55 4.09 -11.07 -1.13
C ASP A 55 3.49 -9.71 -1.51
N ILE A 56 3.98 -8.66 -0.84
CA ILE A 56 3.60 -7.27 -1.09
C ILE A 56 3.86 -6.87 -2.55
N GLN A 57 2.94 -6.06 -3.09
CA GLN A 57 3.06 -5.41 -4.39
C GLN A 57 4.02 -4.22 -4.30
N VAL A 58 5.28 -4.50 -4.56
CA VAL A 58 6.33 -3.52 -4.87
C VAL A 58 6.92 -3.88 -6.23
N SER A 59 7.53 -2.91 -6.91
CA SER A 59 8.07 -3.10 -8.25
C SER A 59 9.34 -2.29 -8.49
N THR A 60 9.93 -2.44 -9.68
CA THR A 60 11.03 -1.62 -10.18
C THR A 60 10.52 -0.63 -11.21
N ASN A 61 11.02 -0.62 -12.45
CA ASN A 61 10.61 0.35 -13.45
C ASN A 61 9.13 0.13 -13.86
N SER A 62 8.30 1.17 -13.66
CA SER A 62 6.84 1.07 -13.75
C SER A 62 6.35 0.71 -15.15
N GLU A 63 7.04 1.20 -16.19
CA GLU A 63 6.67 0.99 -17.59
C GLU A 63 6.74 -0.48 -18.04
N ASN A 64 7.48 -1.33 -17.32
CA ASN A 64 7.58 -2.76 -17.59
C ASN A 64 6.95 -3.61 -16.47
N ASN A 65 7.06 -3.17 -15.22
CA ASN A 65 6.69 -3.98 -14.05
C ASN A 65 5.40 -3.55 -13.34
N GLY A 66 4.84 -2.40 -13.72
CA GLY A 66 3.71 -1.79 -13.02
C GLY A 66 4.12 -0.96 -11.81
N LEU A 67 3.14 -0.35 -11.15
CA LEU A 67 3.35 0.52 -9.98
C LEU A 67 3.70 -0.31 -8.72
N PRO A 68 4.26 0.28 -7.64
CA PRO A 68 4.51 1.71 -7.37
C PRO A 68 5.76 2.30 -8.04
N GLY A 69 6.62 1.48 -8.64
CA GLY A 69 7.83 1.96 -9.29
C GLY A 69 9.08 1.84 -8.42
N TRP A 70 10.20 2.34 -8.96
CA TRP A 70 11.49 2.38 -8.27
C TRP A 70 11.38 3.06 -6.90
N LEU A 71 11.83 2.38 -5.86
CA LEU A 71 11.82 2.86 -4.47
C LEU A 71 10.43 3.21 -3.92
N GLY A 72 9.37 2.79 -4.61
CA GLY A 72 7.99 2.98 -4.17
C GLY A 72 7.69 2.07 -2.99
N ALA A 73 7.32 2.67 -1.85
CA ALA A 73 7.07 1.91 -0.63
C ALA A 73 5.86 0.95 -0.74
N GLY A 74 4.87 1.25 -1.59
CA GLY A 74 3.72 0.36 -1.80
C GLY A 74 2.83 0.17 -0.57
N VAL A 75 2.94 1.08 0.40
CA VAL A 75 2.24 1.06 1.69
C VAL A 75 1.82 2.48 2.05
N GLN A 76 0.72 2.60 2.81
CA GLN A 76 0.25 3.83 3.44
C GLN A 76 -0.07 3.55 4.91
N ALA A 77 -0.12 4.59 5.75
CA ALA A 77 -0.51 4.45 7.14
C ALA A 77 -1.28 5.68 7.64
N SER A 78 -2.44 5.46 8.26
CA SER A 78 -3.28 6.48 8.92
C SER A 78 -4.40 5.80 9.73
N ASP A 79 -5.14 6.57 10.52
CA ASP A 79 -6.42 6.17 11.14
C ASP A 79 -7.51 6.11 10.07
N VAL A 80 -7.78 4.90 9.57
CA VAL A 80 -8.71 4.70 8.45
C VAL A 80 -10.11 4.29 8.90
N ASP A 81 -10.26 3.85 10.15
CA ASP A 81 -11.50 3.30 10.68
C ASP A 81 -12.17 4.16 11.77
N ALA A 82 -11.54 5.28 12.17
CA ALA A 82 -11.99 6.24 13.17
C ALA A 82 -11.73 5.91 14.64
N ASP A 83 -10.91 4.91 14.94
CA ASP A 83 -10.69 4.47 16.32
C ASP A 83 -9.56 5.22 17.05
N LEU A 84 -8.95 6.20 16.39
CA LEU A 84 -7.79 6.99 16.84
C LEU A 84 -6.48 6.21 16.94
N ARG A 85 -6.40 5.04 16.30
CA ARG A 85 -5.17 4.27 16.13
C ARG A 85 -4.79 4.27 14.66
N THR A 86 -3.51 4.03 14.40
CA THR A 86 -2.98 4.05 13.04
C THR A 86 -2.99 2.64 12.44
N GLU A 87 -3.60 2.49 11.26
CA GLU A 87 -3.53 1.27 10.46
C GLU A 87 -2.45 1.37 9.39
N VAL A 88 -1.97 0.22 8.92
CA VAL A 88 -1.06 0.10 7.78
C VAL A 88 -1.74 -0.65 6.64
N LEU A 89 -1.79 0.00 5.47
CA LEU A 89 -2.47 -0.50 4.28
C LEU A 89 -1.48 -0.82 3.16
N PHE A 90 -1.58 -2.02 2.58
CA PHE A 90 -0.76 -2.44 1.44
C PHE A 90 -1.47 -3.47 0.55
N LEU A 91 -1.05 -3.53 -0.72
CA LEU A 91 -1.53 -4.53 -1.68
C LEU A 91 -0.57 -5.72 -1.78
N THR A 92 -1.08 -6.89 -2.13
CA THR A 92 -0.26 -8.04 -2.54
C THR A 92 -0.34 -8.26 -4.04
N LYS A 93 0.60 -9.04 -4.59
CA LYS A 93 0.58 -9.44 -6.00
C LYS A 93 -0.65 -10.26 -6.41
N LYS A 94 -1.42 -10.75 -5.43
CA LYS A 94 -2.67 -11.51 -5.62
C LYS A 94 -3.92 -10.62 -5.55
N ASN A 95 -3.78 -9.33 -5.80
CA ASN A 95 -4.87 -8.36 -5.81
C ASN A 95 -5.63 -8.28 -4.47
N THR A 96 -4.92 -8.47 -3.37
CA THR A 96 -5.50 -8.45 -2.03
C THR A 96 -5.04 -7.19 -1.30
N LEU A 97 -5.98 -6.42 -0.79
CA LEU A 97 -5.72 -5.33 0.15
C LEU A 97 -5.63 -5.89 1.57
N HIS A 98 -4.56 -5.55 2.26
CA HIS A 98 -4.40 -5.78 3.69
C HIS A 98 -4.56 -4.46 4.43
N ILE A 99 -5.34 -4.52 5.51
CA ILE A 99 -5.43 -3.48 6.54
C ILE A 99 -5.01 -4.17 7.84
N ILE A 100 -3.95 -3.66 8.46
CA ILE A 100 -3.38 -4.22 9.68
C ILE A 100 -3.22 -3.13 10.73
N ASP A 101 -3.37 -3.50 11.99
CA ASP A 101 -3.09 -2.64 13.15
C ASP A 101 -1.62 -2.22 13.13
N GLY A 102 -1.34 -0.91 13.18
CA GLY A 102 0.01 -0.37 13.04
C GLY A 102 0.92 -0.70 14.22
N ALA A 103 0.37 -0.83 15.43
CA ALA A 103 1.14 -1.05 16.64
C ALA A 103 1.57 -2.51 16.81
N THR A 104 0.79 -3.45 16.28
CA THR A 104 0.97 -4.89 16.50
C THR A 104 1.24 -5.67 15.22
N GLY A 105 0.87 -5.13 14.06
CA GLY A 105 0.91 -5.83 12.77
C GLY A 105 -0.18 -6.90 12.65
N ALA A 106 -1.13 -6.94 13.59
CA ALA A 106 -2.26 -7.87 13.56
C ALA A 106 -3.18 -7.58 12.37
N THR A 107 -3.71 -8.63 11.77
CA THR A 107 -4.61 -8.47 10.62
C THR A 107 -5.99 -8.06 11.09
N GLU A 108 -6.46 -6.91 10.61
CA GLU A 108 -7.83 -6.43 10.85
C GLU A 108 -8.73 -6.80 9.67
N LYS A 109 -8.24 -6.60 8.45
CA LYS A 109 -8.99 -6.94 7.23
C LYS A 109 -8.10 -7.42 6.10
N VAL A 110 -8.62 -8.37 5.34
CA VAL A 110 -8.04 -8.88 4.10
C VAL A 110 -9.16 -8.91 3.05
N ILE A 111 -9.00 -8.13 1.98
CA ILE A 111 -10.02 -7.97 0.94
C ILE A 111 -9.44 -8.39 -0.40
N LEU A 112 -10.05 -9.39 -1.03
CA LEU A 112 -9.78 -9.70 -2.43
C LEU A 112 -10.51 -8.68 -3.30
N LEU A 113 -9.76 -7.87 -4.03
CA LEU A 113 -10.32 -6.86 -4.92
C LEU A 113 -10.58 -7.45 -6.30
N LYS A 114 -11.57 -6.91 -7.00
CA LYS A 114 -11.71 -7.08 -8.46
C LYS A 114 -10.90 -5.96 -9.13
N HIS A 115 -10.12 -6.28 -10.13
CA HIS A 115 -9.40 -5.29 -10.94
C HIS A 115 -10.10 -5.08 -12.29
N PRO A 116 -9.92 -3.93 -12.95
CA PRO A 116 -10.54 -3.65 -14.25
C PRO A 116 -10.08 -4.64 -15.33
N GLU A 117 -10.92 -4.83 -16.35
CA GLU A 117 -10.55 -5.56 -17.57
C GLU A 117 -9.32 -4.92 -18.25
N GLY A 118 -8.46 -5.74 -18.85
CA GLY A 118 -7.23 -5.26 -19.49
C GLY A 118 -6.10 -4.89 -18.51
N THR A 119 -6.23 -5.23 -17.23
CA THR A 119 -5.20 -5.02 -16.18
C THR A 119 -4.85 -6.35 -15.52
N LYS A 120 -3.76 -6.39 -14.73
CA LYS A 120 -3.29 -7.63 -14.05
C LYS A 120 -3.68 -7.72 -12.57
N ARG A 121 -3.82 -6.58 -11.90
CA ARG A 121 -4.08 -6.42 -10.46
C ARG A 121 -4.07 -4.92 -10.12
N TRP A 122 -4.54 -4.52 -8.95
CA TRP A 122 -4.23 -3.22 -8.36
C TRP A 122 -2.76 -3.16 -7.94
N GLU A 123 -2.12 -2.01 -8.14
CA GLU A 123 -0.67 -1.88 -8.03
C GLU A 123 -0.20 -0.75 -7.12
N HIS A 124 -1.02 0.29 -6.96
CA HIS A 124 -0.75 1.42 -6.10
C HIS A 124 -2.00 1.81 -5.34
N LEU A 125 -1.79 2.34 -4.13
CA LEU A 125 -2.86 2.77 -3.25
C LEU A 125 -2.46 4.07 -2.55
N VAL A 126 -3.44 4.94 -2.34
CA VAL A 126 -3.29 6.21 -1.63
C VAL A 126 -4.48 6.38 -0.68
N ILE A 127 -4.21 6.66 0.59
CA ILE A 127 -5.24 7.04 1.55
C ILE A 127 -5.59 8.52 1.28
N THR A 128 -6.88 8.82 1.20
CA THR A 128 -7.38 10.12 0.77
C THR A 128 -8.68 10.48 1.49
N ASN A 129 -9.18 11.69 1.23
CA ASN A 129 -10.36 12.28 1.83
C ASN A 129 -11.25 12.94 0.77
N PHE A 130 -11.71 12.14 -0.20
CA PHE A 130 -12.60 12.64 -1.25
C PHE A 130 -13.99 13.05 -0.72
N ARG A 131 -14.45 12.42 0.36
CA ARG A 131 -15.79 12.64 0.94
C ARG A 131 -15.83 13.65 2.09
N GLY A 132 -14.69 14.19 2.53
CA GLY A 132 -14.62 15.11 3.68
C GLY A 132 -14.78 14.43 5.05
N LYS A 133 -14.46 13.13 5.16
CA LYS A 133 -14.59 12.30 6.38
C LYS A 133 -13.26 11.94 7.05
N GLY A 134 -12.17 12.60 6.67
CA GLY A 134 -10.82 12.26 7.12
C GLY A 134 -10.19 11.20 6.20
N ASP A 135 -9.20 10.49 6.70
CA ASP A 135 -8.37 9.53 5.96
C ASP A 135 -9.10 8.20 5.71
N ARG A 136 -10.31 8.28 5.14
CA ARG A 136 -11.28 7.18 5.06
C ARG A 136 -11.67 6.80 3.65
N ASP A 137 -10.97 7.36 2.67
CA ASP A 137 -11.10 6.98 1.27
C ASP A 137 -9.82 6.34 0.78
N LEU A 138 -9.96 5.40 -0.15
CA LEU A 138 -8.85 4.71 -0.77
C LEU A 138 -8.90 4.96 -2.27
N LEU A 139 -7.85 5.57 -2.82
CA LEU A 139 -7.61 5.57 -4.25
C LEU A 139 -6.77 4.34 -4.59
N LEU A 140 -7.25 3.53 -5.53
CA LEU A 140 -6.49 2.44 -6.14
C LEU A 140 -6.13 2.81 -7.57
N GLN A 141 -4.91 2.45 -7.96
CA GLN A 141 -4.40 2.68 -9.30
C GLN A 141 -3.74 1.42 -9.86
N THR A 142 -3.92 1.20 -11.16
CA THR A 142 -3.22 0.15 -11.91
C THR A 142 -2.90 0.56 -13.33
N THR A 143 -2.03 -0.22 -13.96
CA THR A 143 -1.68 -0.09 -15.37
C THR A 143 -2.40 -1.12 -16.26
N ASN A 144 -2.38 -0.86 -17.56
CA ASN A 144 -2.65 -1.87 -18.58
C ASN A 144 -1.76 -3.12 -18.41
N ALA A 145 -2.30 -4.27 -18.83
CA ALA A 145 -1.66 -5.58 -18.71
C ALA A 145 -0.49 -5.76 -19.68
N ASP A 146 -0.60 -5.21 -20.90
CA ASP A 146 0.31 -5.45 -22.01
C ASP A 146 0.76 -4.14 -22.68
N GLY A 147 1.93 -4.17 -23.31
CA GLY A 147 2.55 -3.00 -23.94
C GLY A 147 3.24 -2.07 -22.94
N TYR A 148 3.41 -0.81 -23.33
CA TYR A 148 3.96 0.22 -22.44
C TYR A 148 2.97 0.51 -21.31
N ARG A 149 3.36 0.21 -20.06
CA ARG A 149 2.46 0.23 -18.92
C ARG A 149 2.26 1.65 -18.40
N MET A 150 1.01 2.10 -18.38
CA MET A 150 0.57 3.43 -17.95
C MET A 150 -0.48 3.29 -16.87
N GLY A 151 -0.30 3.96 -15.73
CA GLY A 151 -1.21 3.92 -14.56
C GLY A 151 -2.55 4.63 -14.76
N ARG A 152 -3.26 4.37 -15.86
CA ARG A 152 -4.45 5.11 -16.30
C ARG A 152 -5.75 4.70 -15.60
N TYR A 153 -5.77 3.53 -14.96
CA TYR A 153 -6.96 2.99 -14.32
C TYR A 153 -6.99 3.41 -12.86
N LEU A 154 -8.06 4.07 -12.45
CA LEU A 154 -8.29 4.56 -11.10
C LEU A 154 -9.65 4.09 -10.58
N ALA A 155 -9.71 3.77 -9.29
CA ALA A 155 -10.98 3.59 -8.60
C ALA A 155 -10.86 4.11 -7.16
N ALA A 156 -11.86 4.86 -6.71
CA ALA A 156 -11.95 5.31 -5.33
C ALA A 156 -12.96 4.47 -4.55
N TYR A 157 -12.65 4.16 -3.30
CA TYR A 157 -13.51 3.40 -2.40
C TYR A 157 -13.64 4.11 -1.05
N ALA A 158 -14.78 3.92 -0.40
CA ALA A 158 -14.93 4.17 1.03
C ALA A 158 -14.27 3.02 1.80
N ILE A 159 -13.35 3.31 2.72
CA ILE A 159 -12.66 2.26 3.47
C ILE A 159 -13.63 1.53 4.40
N GLU A 160 -14.60 2.23 4.99
CA GLU A 160 -15.61 1.59 5.84
C GLU A 160 -16.47 0.58 5.07
N ASP A 161 -16.69 0.79 3.77
CA ASP A 161 -17.42 -0.14 2.91
C ASP A 161 -16.57 -1.38 2.63
N LEU A 162 -15.27 -1.21 2.37
CA LEU A 162 -14.32 -2.30 2.19
C LEU A 162 -14.21 -3.17 3.45
N MET A 163 -14.29 -2.56 4.64
CA MET A 163 -14.20 -3.26 5.91
C MET A 163 -15.53 -3.91 6.32
N GLY A 164 -16.66 -3.25 6.07
CA GLY A 164 -17.97 -3.64 6.62
C GLY A 164 -18.88 -4.42 5.66
N LYS A 165 -18.71 -4.31 4.34
CA LYS A 165 -19.63 -4.92 3.36
C LYS A 165 -19.03 -6.14 2.68
N GLU A 166 -19.87 -7.14 2.43
CA GLU A 166 -19.48 -8.29 1.57
C GLU A 166 -19.41 -7.89 0.09
N ASN A 167 -20.33 -7.03 -0.34
CA ASN A 167 -20.36 -6.44 -1.67
C ASN A 167 -20.18 -4.93 -1.54
N PHE A 168 -19.08 -4.42 -2.07
CA PHE A 168 -18.74 -3.00 -2.09
C PHE A 168 -18.57 -2.54 -3.54
N GLU A 169 -18.95 -1.29 -3.79
CA GLU A 169 -18.80 -0.64 -5.09
C GLU A 169 -17.86 0.56 -4.93
N PRO A 170 -17.09 0.92 -5.98
CA PRO A 170 -16.30 2.13 -5.94
C PRO A 170 -17.21 3.36 -5.83
N LEU A 171 -16.73 4.38 -5.12
CA LEU A 171 -17.30 5.74 -5.16
C LEU A 171 -17.33 6.26 -6.60
N TRP A 172 -16.28 5.97 -7.35
CA TRP A 172 -16.16 6.18 -8.79
C TRP A 172 -14.99 5.35 -9.35
N ALA A 173 -15.03 5.07 -10.64
CA ALA A 173 -13.94 4.41 -11.36
C ALA A 173 -13.72 5.08 -12.73
N ARG A 174 -12.48 5.13 -13.19
CA ARG A 174 -12.06 5.81 -14.41
C ARG A 174 -10.90 5.08 -15.08
N ASP A 175 -10.82 5.17 -16.40
CA ASP A 175 -9.70 4.67 -17.20
C ASP A 175 -9.11 5.74 -18.14
N ASP A 176 -9.54 6.99 -18.00
CA ASP A 176 -9.15 8.13 -18.84
C ASP A 176 -8.10 9.04 -18.18
N PHE A 177 -7.52 8.61 -17.06
CA PHE A 177 -6.43 9.33 -16.41
C PHE A 177 -5.16 9.24 -17.29
N ILE A 178 -4.49 10.38 -17.46
CA ILE A 178 -3.28 10.50 -18.28
C ILE A 178 -2.09 10.70 -17.34
N PRO A 179 -1.43 9.62 -16.87
CA PRO A 179 -0.29 9.74 -15.98
C PRO A 179 0.99 10.06 -16.75
N CYS A 180 1.95 10.69 -16.07
CA CYS A 180 3.35 10.53 -16.46
C CYS A 180 3.75 9.07 -16.21
N ALA A 181 4.48 8.44 -17.14
CA ALA A 181 4.70 6.98 -17.17
C ALA A 181 5.31 6.35 -15.90
N HIS A 182 5.90 7.15 -15.02
CA HIS A 182 6.64 6.69 -13.85
C HIS A 182 5.97 7.04 -12.51
N ASN A 183 4.76 7.60 -12.51
CA ASN A 183 4.16 8.15 -11.30
C ASN A 183 2.83 7.45 -10.91
N GLY A 184 2.62 7.36 -9.60
CA GLY A 184 1.28 7.23 -9.04
C GLY A 184 0.48 8.53 -9.20
N ALA A 185 -0.85 8.43 -9.05
CA ALA A 185 -1.78 9.55 -9.03
C ALA A 185 -1.67 10.37 -7.73
#